data_AF-D8SYA2-F1
#
_entry.id   AF-D8SYA2-F1
#
_cell.length_a   1.000
_cell.length_b   1.000
_cell.length_c   1.000
_cell.angle_alpha   90.00
_cell.angle_beta   90.00
_cell.angle_gamma   90.00
#
_symmetry.space_group_name_H-M   'P 1'
#
loop_
_entity.id
_entity.type
_entity.pdbx_description
1 polymer ?
#
loop_
_entity_poly.entity_id
_entity_poly.type
_entity_poly.pdbx_seq_one_letter_code
_entity_poly.pdbx_strand_id
1 'polypeptide(L)' 'KCVSWAPQLKVLKHPSVGSFLTHCGWNSLLEVIGWPFLYEQPLNCALAVEHWKIGSRL' A
#
# COMPACT_ATOMS: atom_id res chain seq x y z
N LYS A 1 -15.76 1.86 12.35
CA LYS A 1 -16.82 1.68 11.30
C LYS A 1 -16.11 1.19 10.05
N CYS A 2 -16.47 0.04 9.49
CA CYS A 2 -15.89 -0.43 8.22
C CYS A 2 -16.75 0.09 7.08
N VAL A 3 -16.13 0.67 6.05
CA VAL A 3 -16.81 1.24 4.88
C VAL A 3 -16.46 0.40 3.65
N SER A 4 -17.43 0.19 2.76
CA SER A 4 -17.21 -0.59 1.53
C SER A 4 -16.29 0.13 0.54
N TRP A 5 -16.25 1.47 0.60
CA TRP A 5 -15.38 2.30 -0.22
C TRP A 5 -15.03 3.59 0.51
N ALA A 6 -13.81 4.08 0.27
CA ALA A 6 -13.34 5.36 0.76
C ALA A 6 -12.63 6.12 -0.37
N PRO A 7 -12.65 7.46 -0.35
CA PRO A 7 -11.89 8.27 -1.31
C PRO A 7 -10.38 8.16 -1.01
N GLN A 8 -9.77 7.05 -1.43
CA GLN A 8 -8.41 6.63 -1.07
C GLN A 8 -7.38 7.76 -1.12
N LEU A 9 -7.32 8.52 -2.21
CA LEU A 9 -6.36 9.63 -2.36
C LEU A 9 -6.55 10.73 -1.32
N LYS A 10 -7.78 11.04 -0.91
CA LYS A 10 -8.05 12.03 0.14
C LYS A 10 -7.63 11.51 1.51
N VAL A 11 -7.84 10.21 1.76
CA VAL A 11 -7.45 9.56 3.00
C VAL A 11 -5.92 9.49 3.13
N LEU A 12 -5.22 9.00 2.10
CA LEU A 12 -3.76 8.88 2.11
C LEU A 12 -3.03 10.23 2.22
N LYS A 13 -3.64 11.32 1.78
CA LYS A 13 -3.08 12.68 1.93
C LYS A 13 -3.34 13.29 3.31
N HIS A 14 -4.15 12.65 4.16
CA HIS A 14 -4.54 13.24 5.43
C HIS A 14 -3.42 13.05 6.46
N PRO A 15 -2.98 14.09 7.17
CA PRO A 15 -1.82 14.02 8.08
C PRO A 15 -2.01 13.07 9.27
N SER A 16 -3.25 12.68 9.58
CA SER A 16 -3.55 11.68 10.62
C SER A 16 -3.36 10.23 10.17
N VAL A 17 -3.06 9.97 8.89
CA VAL A 17 -2.76 8.63 8.38
C VAL A 17 -1.27 8.38 8.49
N GLY A 18 -0.87 7.39 9.29
CA GLY A 18 0.54 7.03 9.51
C GLY A 18 0.99 5.76 8.79
N SER A 19 0.06 4.94 8.30
CA SER A 19 0.38 3.72 7.53
C SER A 19 -0.78 3.32 6.64
N PHE A 20 -0.48 2.60 5.57
CA PHE A 20 -1.45 2.03 4.65
C PHE A 20 -1.14 0.54 4.47
N LEU A 21 -2.16 -0.31 4.51
CA LEU A 21 -2.06 -1.74 4.22
C LEU A 21 -2.63 -1.96 2.82
N THR A 22 -1.84 -2.55 1.93
CA THR A 22 -2.19 -2.68 0.52
C THR A 22 -1.92 -4.08 0.00
N HIS A 23 -2.64 -4.45 -1.06
CA HIS A 23 -2.34 -5.61 -1.86
C HIS A 23 -1.20 -5.38 -2.87
N CYS A 24 -0.56 -4.20 -2.85
CA CYS A 24 0.58 -3.83 -3.70
C CYS A 24 0.24 -3.69 -5.20
N GLY A 25 -1.00 -3.33 -5.52
CA GLY A 25 -1.34 -2.86 -6.87
C GLY A 25 -0.63 -1.54 -7.18
N TRP A 26 -0.27 -1.34 -8.46
CA TRP A 26 0.57 -0.22 -8.90
C TRP A 26 0.06 1.17 -8.48
N ASN A 27 -1.27 1.38 -8.50
CA ASN A 27 -1.90 2.65 -8.11
C ASN A 27 -1.86 2.93 -6.59
N SER A 28 -1.39 1.97 -5.79
CA SER A 28 -1.50 1.99 -4.32
C SER A 28 -0.15 1.81 -3.61
N LEU A 29 0.97 2.09 -4.29
CA LEU A 29 2.32 1.62 -3.92
C LEU A 29 3.13 2.59 -3.02
N LEU A 30 2.59 3.76 -2.66
CA LEU A 30 3.43 4.90 -2.29
C LEU A 30 3.91 5.04 -0.83
N GLU A 31 3.55 4.18 0.13
CA GLU A 31 4.12 4.14 1.51
C GLU A 31 3.38 3.05 2.31
N VAL A 32 3.82 1.79 2.22
CA VAL A 32 2.89 0.68 2.45
C VAL A 32 3.43 -0.58 3.08
N ILE A 33 2.61 -1.13 3.97
CA ILE A 33 2.70 -2.51 4.42
C ILE A 33 2.07 -3.38 3.32
N GLY A 34 2.84 -4.28 2.73
CA GLY A 34 2.43 -5.10 1.59
C GLY A 34 1.90 -6.47 1.99
N TRP A 35 0.73 -6.82 1.46
CA TRP A 35 0.10 -8.15 1.52
C TRP A 35 -0.32 -8.58 0.11
N PRO A 36 0.62 -9.00 -0.75
CA PRO A 36 0.35 -9.31 -2.15
C PRO A 36 -0.36 -10.66 -2.33
N PHE A 37 -1.22 -10.78 -3.34
CA PHE A 37 -1.95 -12.03 -3.64
C PHE A 37 -1.76 -12.55 -5.07
N LEU A 38 -1.77 -11.69 -6.09
CA LEU A 38 -1.81 -12.10 -7.51
C LEU A 38 -1.03 -11.14 -8.44
N TYR A 39 -0.71 -11.63 -9.64
CA TYR A 39 -0.10 -10.86 -10.73
C TYR A 39 1.20 -10.16 -10.34
N GLU A 40 1.35 -8.87 -10.67
CA GLU A 40 2.52 -8.05 -10.39
C GLU A 40 2.68 -7.65 -8.92
N GLN A 41 1.68 -7.94 -8.08
CA GLN A 41 1.65 -7.50 -6.66
C GLN A 41 2.86 -7.98 -5.84
N PRO A 42 3.35 -9.22 -5.96
CA PRO A 42 4.54 -9.66 -5.23
C PRO A 42 5.80 -8.90 -5.68
N LEU A 43 5.93 -8.63 -6.99
CA LEU A 43 7.06 -7.89 -7.55
C LEU A 43 7.03 -6.43 -7.09
N ASN A 44 5.85 -5.80 -7.13
CA ASN A 44 5.61 -4.46 -6.63
C ASN A 44 5.93 -4.34 -5.12
N CYS A 45 5.51 -5.33 -4.33
CA CYS A 45 5.84 -5.41 -2.91
C CYS A 45 7.36 -5.51 -2.70
N ALA A 46 8.03 -6.39 -3.46
CA ALA A 46 9.49 -6.53 -3.41
C ALA A 46 10.18 -5.22 -3.78
N LEU A 47 9.75 -4.53 -4.84
CA LEU A 47 10.31 -3.23 -5.25
C LEU A 47 10.18 -2.18 -4.14
N ALA A 48 8.98 -2.06 -3.54
CA ALA A 48 8.71 -1.10 -2.46
C ALA A 48 9.56 -1.35 -1.20
N VAL A 49 9.71 -2.62 -0.82
CA VAL A 49 10.42 -3.04 0.40
C VAL A 49 11.93 -3.07 0.19
N GLU A 50 12.38 -3.69 -0.89
CA GLU A 50 13.79 -4.02 -1.11
C GLU A 50 14.55 -2.87 -1.76
N HIS A 51 13.91 -2.16 -2.70
CA HIS A 51 14.58 -1.13 -3.50
C HIS A 51 14.28 0.28 -2.97
N TRP A 52 13.00 0.60 -2.76
CA TRP A 52 12.60 1.95 -2.35
C TRP A 52 12.66 2.17 -0.84
N LYS A 53 12.67 1.09 -0.04
CA LYS A 53 12.74 1.14 1.42
C LYS A 53 11.59 1.93 2.06
N ILE A 54 10.42 1.96 1.41
CA ILE A 54 9.22 2.70 1.87
C ILE A 54 8.12 1.78 2.41
N GLY A 55 8.42 0.51 2.64
CA GLY A 55 7.42 -0.47 3.03
C GLY A 55 8.00 -1.67 3.78
N SER A 56 7.09 -2.44 4.37
CA SER A 56 7.37 -3.73 5.01
C SER A 56 6.43 -4.79 4.46
N ARG A 57 6.86 -6.06 4.44
CA ARG A 57 6.00 -7.19 4.05
C ARG A 57 5.42 -7.82 5.32
N LEU A 58 4.12 -8.11 5.31
CA LEU A 58 3.48 -8.95 6.33
C LEU A 58 3.42 -10.42 5.87
#